data_AF-A0A6C0IP99-F1
#
_entry.id   AF-A0A6C0IP99-F1
#
_cell.length_a   1.000
_cell.length_b   1.000
_cell.length_c   1.000
_cell.angle_alpha   90.00
_cell.angle_beta   90.00
_cell.angle_gamma   90.00
#
_symmetry.space_group_name_H-M   'P 1'
#
loop_
_entity.id
_entity.type
_entity.pdbx_description
1 polymer ?
#
loop_
_entity_poly.entity_id
_entity_poly.type
_entity_poly.pdbx_seq_one_letter_code
_entity_poly.pdbx_strand_id
1 'polypeptide(L)'
;MSGSQMDYIKNVTDSIGKAESQFLGPTYPYYKKIRSPRGLRMGGEGSFPQLARNIKGIVNYVEVLVTGTGPGSTTGRPLGNKFFLKTAGTCKDVASKKVVPRYIYINNMPSGNIPIISGAMGTNFSSFKGLVPGTMQNLNALNPMGFIAAFGAGSQPACRSLTMETVDNNDARRRETRFVADIDIKEMDPCYWGNGRKNPLTGRRCRESFVETRYDNDTPLPRNMWIQVYLVLLALGVIYFIYKILIKKARK
;
A
#
# COMPACT_ATOMS: atom_id res chain seq x y z
N MET A 1 35.16 4.67 -18.66
CA MET A 1 35.09 5.49 -17.44
C MET A 1 36.24 5.08 -16.55
N SER A 2 37.06 6.01 -16.06
CA SER A 2 38.18 5.69 -15.16
C SER A 2 37.65 5.28 -13.78
N GLY A 3 38.42 4.47 -13.03
CA GLY A 3 38.05 4.06 -11.66
C GLY A 3 37.76 5.27 -10.74
N SER A 4 38.53 6.35 -10.90
CA SER A 4 38.35 7.59 -10.15
C SER A 4 37.00 8.29 -10.39
N GLN A 5 36.44 8.20 -11.60
CA GLN A 5 35.13 8.78 -11.91
C GLN A 5 34.00 7.95 -11.29
N MET A 6 34.13 6.62 -11.27
CA MET A 6 33.15 5.73 -10.64
C MET A 6 33.12 5.91 -9.12
N ASP A 7 34.28 6.06 -8.48
CA ASP A 7 34.37 6.30 -7.04
C ASP A 7 33.80 7.67 -6.65
N TYR A 8 34.06 8.71 -7.44
CA TYR A 8 33.45 10.03 -7.22
C TYR A 8 31.91 9.97 -7.31
N ILE A 9 31.36 9.35 -8.36
CA ILE A 9 29.91 9.21 -8.54
C ILE A 9 29.28 8.42 -7.40
N LYS A 10 29.92 7.32 -6.95
CA LYS A 10 29.44 6.52 -5.81
C LYS A 10 29.42 7.34 -4.53
N ASN A 11 30.49 8.07 -4.22
CA ASN A 11 30.58 8.90 -3.02
C ASN A 11 29.53 10.02 -3.00
N VAL A 12 29.30 10.67 -4.14
CA VAL A 12 28.25 11.69 -4.29
C VAL A 12 26.86 11.06 -4.10
N THR A 13 26.61 9.93 -4.74
CA THR A 13 25.32 9.22 -4.65
C THR A 13 25.03 8.74 -3.22
N ASP A 14 26.03 8.19 -2.52
CA ASP A 14 25.91 7.75 -1.13
C ASP A 14 25.66 8.95 -0.19
N SER A 15 26.30 10.08 -0.45
CA SER A 15 26.09 11.32 0.31
C SER A 15 24.68 11.87 0.13
N ILE A 16 24.18 11.86 -1.12
CA ILE A 16 22.79 12.25 -1.43
C ILE A 16 21.81 11.29 -0.75
N GLY A 17 22.02 9.98 -0.84
CA GLY A 17 21.14 8.99 -0.20
C GLY A 17 21.10 9.12 1.32
N LYS A 18 22.24 9.43 1.97
CA LYS A 18 22.30 9.72 3.40
C LYS A 18 21.54 10.99 3.75
N ALA A 19 21.75 12.08 3.01
CA ALA A 19 21.00 13.32 3.21
C ALA A 19 19.49 13.09 3.02
N GLU A 20 19.10 12.42 1.93
CA GLU A 20 17.71 12.09 1.63
C GLU A 20 17.08 11.26 2.76
N SER A 21 17.74 10.19 3.22
CA SER A 21 17.22 9.39 4.35
C SER A 21 17.13 10.14 5.67
N GLN A 22 18.00 11.14 5.90
CA GLN A 22 17.95 11.99 7.08
C GLN A 22 16.76 12.97 7.03
N PHE A 23 16.42 13.49 5.84
CA PHE A 23 15.39 14.52 5.68
C PHE A 23 14.02 13.98 5.25
N LEU A 24 13.97 12.86 4.54
CA LEU A 24 12.75 12.24 4.00
C LEU A 24 12.45 10.88 4.65
N GLY A 25 13.44 10.27 5.31
CA GLY A 25 13.33 8.95 5.89
C GLY A 25 13.70 7.81 4.94
N PRO A 26 13.63 6.55 5.41
CA PRO A 26 14.03 5.39 4.62
C PRO A 26 13.10 5.09 3.44
N THR A 27 13.66 4.70 2.29
CA THR A 27 12.91 4.28 1.10
C THR A 27 12.49 2.82 1.19
N TYR A 28 11.18 2.53 1.13
CA TYR A 28 10.66 1.18 1.17
C TYR A 28 10.71 0.50 -0.21
N PRO A 29 11.36 -0.67 -0.37
CA PRO A 29 11.57 -1.29 -1.69
C PRO A 29 10.36 -2.14 -2.12
N TYR A 30 9.25 -1.49 -2.50
CA TYR A 30 7.98 -2.15 -2.88
C TYR A 30 8.15 -3.31 -3.88
N TYR A 31 8.97 -3.12 -4.91
CA TYR A 31 9.20 -4.12 -5.96
C TYR A 31 9.82 -5.43 -5.43
N LYS A 32 10.60 -5.37 -4.33
CA LYS A 32 11.17 -6.58 -3.69
C LYS A 32 10.13 -7.37 -2.91
N LYS A 33 8.96 -6.79 -2.67
CA LYS A 33 7.89 -7.36 -1.85
C LYS A 33 6.80 -8.03 -2.68
N ILE A 34 6.96 -8.04 -4.01
CA ILE A 34 6.08 -8.70 -4.98
C ILE A 34 6.82 -9.92 -5.54
N ARG A 35 6.16 -11.09 -5.54
CA ARG A 35 6.76 -12.32 -6.06
C ARG A 35 6.95 -12.24 -7.57
N SER A 36 8.05 -12.83 -8.06
CA SER A 36 8.28 -12.97 -9.49
C SER A 36 7.28 -13.94 -10.13
N PRO A 37 7.07 -13.89 -11.46
CA PRO A 37 6.16 -14.81 -12.15
C PRO A 37 6.50 -16.29 -11.91
N ARG A 38 7.80 -16.61 -11.92
CA ARG A 38 8.31 -17.96 -11.58
C ARG A 38 7.96 -18.35 -10.14
N GLY A 39 8.05 -17.41 -9.19
CA GLY A 39 7.63 -17.61 -7.80
C GLY A 39 6.12 -17.86 -7.62
N LEU A 40 5.32 -17.56 -8.65
CA LEU A 40 3.89 -17.87 -8.75
C LEU A 40 3.59 -19.03 -9.71
N ARG A 41 4.62 -19.76 -10.15
CA ARG A 41 4.52 -20.88 -11.11
C ARG A 41 3.98 -20.47 -12.49
N MET A 42 4.10 -19.20 -12.84
CA MET A 42 3.85 -18.71 -14.19
C MET A 42 5.04 -19.03 -15.09
N GLY A 43 4.78 -19.19 -16.37
CA GLY A 43 5.73 -19.75 -17.33
C GLY A 43 5.24 -19.65 -18.77
N GLY A 44 6.13 -19.92 -19.71
CA GLY A 44 5.88 -19.80 -21.15
C GLY A 44 5.41 -21.09 -21.83
N GLU A 45 5.24 -22.18 -21.08
CA GLU A 45 4.85 -23.46 -21.64
C GLU A 45 3.44 -23.39 -22.25
N GLY A 46 3.28 -23.84 -23.49
CA GLY A 46 2.01 -23.79 -24.23
C GLY A 46 0.95 -24.81 -23.80
N SER A 47 0.99 -25.29 -22.54
CA SER A 47 0.06 -26.30 -22.04
C SER A 47 -1.14 -25.67 -21.30
N PHE A 48 -2.31 -26.31 -21.33
CA PHE A 48 -3.48 -25.85 -20.58
C PHE A 48 -3.24 -25.68 -19.08
N PRO A 49 -2.54 -26.60 -18.37
CA PRO A 49 -2.21 -26.39 -16.97
C PRO A 49 -1.33 -25.16 -16.74
N GLN A 50 -0.43 -24.84 -17.67
CA GLN A 50 0.40 -23.65 -17.57
C GLN A 50 -0.41 -22.36 -17.79
N LEU A 51 -1.33 -22.37 -18.76
CA LEU A 51 -2.26 -21.25 -18.98
C LEU A 51 -3.07 -20.96 -17.71
N ALA A 52 -3.60 -21.99 -17.04
CA ALA A 52 -4.33 -21.83 -15.79
C ALA A 52 -3.46 -21.21 -14.68
N ARG A 53 -2.19 -21.64 -14.56
CA ARG A 53 -1.23 -21.03 -13.61
C ARG A 53 -0.93 -19.58 -13.94
N ASN A 54 -0.83 -19.22 -15.23
CA ASN A 54 -0.61 -17.85 -15.66
C ASN A 54 -1.78 -16.94 -15.28
N ILE A 55 -3.03 -17.37 -15.53
CA ILE A 55 -4.24 -16.62 -15.15
C ILE A 55 -4.29 -16.43 -13.63
N LYS A 56 -4.07 -17.50 -12.86
CA LYS A 56 -4.03 -17.42 -11.38
C LYS A 56 -2.94 -16.47 -10.89
N GLY A 57 -1.78 -16.46 -11.53
CA GLY A 57 -0.69 -15.53 -11.21
C GLY A 57 -1.07 -14.06 -11.43
N ILE A 58 -1.78 -13.75 -12.53
CA ILE A 58 -2.30 -12.39 -12.78
C ILE A 58 -3.32 -11.98 -11.71
N VAL A 59 -4.24 -12.87 -11.34
CA VAL A 59 -5.21 -12.63 -10.25
C VAL A 59 -4.49 -12.31 -8.94
N ASN A 60 -3.45 -13.08 -8.59
CA ASN A 60 -2.63 -12.82 -7.40
C ASN A 60 -1.95 -11.43 -7.44
N TYR A 61 -1.54 -10.94 -8.62
CA TYR A 61 -1.00 -9.58 -8.74
C TYR A 61 -2.06 -8.51 -8.55
N VAL A 62 -3.24 -8.70 -9.12
CA VAL A 62 -4.39 -7.80 -8.89
C VAL A 62 -4.75 -7.76 -7.40
N GLU A 63 -4.75 -8.91 -6.73
CA GLU A 63 -4.99 -9.00 -5.29
C GLU A 63 -3.99 -8.13 -4.50
N VAL A 64 -2.68 -8.23 -4.77
CA VAL A 64 -1.68 -7.35 -4.13
C VAL A 64 -1.94 -5.87 -4.42
N LEU A 65 -2.33 -5.51 -5.64
CA LEU A 65 -2.58 -4.13 -6.03
C LEU A 65 -3.82 -3.55 -5.34
N VAL A 66 -4.84 -4.36 -5.10
CA VAL A 66 -6.13 -3.94 -4.54
C VAL A 66 -6.13 -4.08 -3.02
N THR A 67 -5.79 -5.26 -2.50
CA THR A 67 -5.90 -5.55 -1.08
C THR A 67 -4.60 -5.34 -0.31
N GLY A 68 -3.47 -5.45 -1.00
CA GLY A 68 -2.14 -5.40 -0.38
C GLY A 68 -1.73 -6.74 0.23
N THR A 69 -2.56 -7.78 0.11
CA THR A 69 -2.29 -9.13 0.65
C THR A 69 -2.24 -10.15 -0.48
N GLY A 70 -2.25 -11.44 -0.12
CA GLY A 70 -2.39 -12.53 -1.09
C GLY A 70 -1.08 -13.19 -1.52
N PRO A 71 -1.16 -14.27 -2.33
CA PRO A 71 -0.02 -15.09 -2.71
C PRO A 71 1.03 -14.35 -3.56
N GLY A 72 0.63 -13.27 -4.23
CA GLY A 72 1.53 -12.39 -4.98
C GLY A 72 2.47 -11.58 -4.08
N SER A 73 2.14 -11.41 -2.80
CA SER A 73 2.97 -10.70 -1.83
C SER A 73 3.97 -11.65 -1.18
N THR A 74 5.17 -11.16 -0.89
CA THR A 74 6.14 -11.90 -0.05
C THR A 74 5.84 -11.73 1.44
N THR A 75 5.15 -10.66 1.83
CA THR A 75 4.82 -10.33 3.22
C THR A 75 3.42 -10.80 3.63
N GLY A 76 2.53 -10.98 2.65
CA GLY A 76 1.11 -11.28 2.87
C GLY A 76 0.33 -10.16 3.58
N ARG A 77 0.90 -8.95 3.67
CA ARG A 77 0.35 -7.80 4.39
C ARG A 77 0.50 -6.52 3.56
N PRO A 78 -0.31 -5.48 3.81
CA PRO A 78 -0.17 -4.19 3.15
C PRO A 78 1.28 -3.72 3.17
N LEU A 79 1.76 -3.31 1.99
CA LEU A 79 3.15 -2.92 1.77
C LEU A 79 3.37 -1.47 2.22
N GLY A 80 4.57 -1.19 2.75
CA GLY A 80 4.99 0.15 3.17
C GLY A 80 5.70 0.12 4.53
N ASN A 81 6.56 1.11 4.75
CA ASN A 81 7.21 1.32 6.04
C ASN A 81 6.43 2.31 6.93
N LYS A 82 6.72 2.25 8.23
CA LYS A 82 6.21 3.18 9.24
C LYS A 82 7.36 3.60 10.14
N PHE A 83 7.55 4.89 10.35
CA PHE A 83 8.68 5.35 11.13
C PHE A 83 8.43 6.74 11.70
N PHE A 84 9.20 7.07 12.74
CA PHE A 84 9.29 8.44 13.22
C PHE A 84 10.47 9.14 12.54
N LEU A 85 10.20 10.30 11.94
CA LEU A 85 11.23 11.15 11.35
C LEU A 85 11.53 12.30 12.31
N LYS A 86 12.79 12.46 12.66
CA LYS A 86 13.25 13.59 13.49
C LYS A 86 13.19 14.85 12.65
N THR A 87 12.52 15.89 13.16
CA THR A 87 12.48 17.20 12.51
C THR A 87 13.65 18.06 12.96
N ALA A 88 13.90 19.18 12.27
CA ALA A 88 14.83 20.21 12.74
C ALA A 88 14.28 21.02 13.94
N GLY A 89 12.99 20.86 14.27
CA GLY A 89 12.30 21.62 15.30
C GLY A 89 12.32 20.96 16.67
N THR A 90 11.88 21.73 17.67
CA THR A 90 11.58 21.25 19.01
C THR A 90 10.12 21.51 19.34
N CYS A 91 9.61 20.91 20.40
CA CYS A 91 8.25 21.09 20.88
C CYS A 91 8.23 21.08 22.40
N LYS A 92 7.20 21.68 23.00
CA LYS A 92 7.03 21.74 24.45
C LYS A 92 6.13 20.58 24.89
N ASP A 93 6.70 19.63 25.63
CA ASP A 93 5.95 18.49 26.14
C ASP A 93 4.88 18.96 27.14
N VAL A 94 3.63 18.60 26.89
CA VAL A 94 2.50 19.02 27.72
C VAL A 94 2.55 18.46 29.13
N ALA A 95 3.17 17.27 29.32
CA ALA A 95 3.28 16.61 30.61
C ALA A 95 4.42 17.17 31.46
N SER A 96 5.65 17.14 30.94
CA SER A 96 6.84 17.59 31.68
C SER A 96 7.13 19.08 31.59
N LYS A 97 6.46 19.81 30.69
CA LYS A 97 6.70 21.23 30.34
C LYS A 97 8.09 21.51 29.75
N LYS A 98 8.89 20.49 29.47
CA LYS A 98 10.24 20.60 28.90
C LYS A 98 10.20 20.76 27.38
N VAL A 99 11.20 21.44 26.84
CA VAL A 99 11.45 21.50 25.40
C VAL A 99 12.20 20.23 24.99
N VAL A 100 11.66 19.50 24.02
CA VAL A 100 12.16 18.21 23.55
C VAL A 100 12.26 18.18 22.03
N PRO A 101 13.09 17.29 21.44
CA PRO A 101 13.15 17.13 19.99
C PRO A 101 11.80 16.70 19.40
N ARG A 102 11.36 17.36 18.34
CA ARG A 102 10.09 17.05 17.66
C ARG A 102 10.29 16.01 16.57
N TYR A 103 9.38 15.05 16.50
CA TYR A 103 9.28 14.05 15.46
C TYR A 103 7.94 14.17 14.73
N ILE A 104 7.90 13.71 13.49
CA ILE A 104 6.66 13.41 12.77
C ILE A 104 6.56 11.91 12.58
N TYR A 105 5.34 11.38 12.59
CA TYR A 105 5.10 9.96 12.33
C TYR A 105 4.65 9.79 10.88
N ILE A 106 5.43 9.04 10.09
CA ILE A 106 5.15 8.74 8.70
C ILE A 106 4.67 7.31 8.60
N ASN A 107 3.53 7.12 7.93
CA ASN A 107 2.95 5.82 7.65
C ASN A 107 2.71 5.69 6.15
N ASN A 108 3.60 4.97 5.47
CA ASN A 108 3.49 4.68 4.03
C ASN A 108 2.71 3.40 3.75
N MET A 109 2.14 2.76 4.78
CA MET A 109 1.31 1.57 4.64
C MET A 109 -0.16 1.98 4.51
N PRO A 110 -0.85 1.60 3.42
CA PRO A 110 -2.25 2.00 3.20
C PRO A 110 -3.16 1.58 4.36
N SER A 111 -3.99 2.51 4.84
CA SER A 111 -4.97 2.23 5.90
C SER A 111 -6.33 1.83 5.35
N GLY A 112 -6.56 1.99 4.03
CA GLY A 112 -7.83 1.67 3.37
C GLY A 112 -8.88 2.79 3.48
N ASN A 113 -8.45 4.00 3.86
CA ASN A 113 -9.28 5.20 3.89
C ASN A 113 -9.21 5.90 2.52
N ILE A 114 -10.30 5.91 1.74
CA ILE A 114 -10.35 6.44 0.37
C ILE A 114 -11.45 7.51 0.25
N PRO A 115 -11.17 8.79 0.55
CA PRO A 115 -12.18 9.86 0.72
C PRO A 115 -13.15 10.13 -0.43
N ILE A 116 -12.82 9.86 -1.70
CA ILE A 116 -13.78 10.09 -2.80
C ILE A 116 -14.98 9.14 -2.69
N ILE A 117 -14.74 7.91 -2.23
CA ILE A 117 -15.79 6.92 -1.99
C ILE A 117 -16.27 7.01 -0.52
N SER A 118 -15.35 7.21 0.42
CA SER A 118 -15.65 7.35 1.85
C SER A 118 -16.41 8.63 2.20
N GLY A 119 -16.31 9.69 1.40
CA GLY A 119 -17.08 10.93 1.54
C GLY A 119 -18.48 10.82 0.95
N ALA A 120 -18.64 10.06 -0.14
CA ALA A 120 -19.94 9.77 -0.74
C ALA A 120 -20.75 8.71 0.05
N MET A 121 -20.06 7.77 0.71
CA MET A 121 -20.69 6.64 1.44
C MET A 121 -20.50 6.69 2.96
N GLY A 122 -19.67 7.59 3.49
CA GLY A 122 -19.43 7.77 4.92
C GLY A 122 -18.49 6.75 5.58
N THR A 123 -17.72 5.98 4.80
CA THR A 123 -17.08 4.75 5.28
C THR A 123 -15.76 4.34 4.57
N ASN A 124 -14.84 3.67 5.28
CA ASN A 124 -13.52 3.18 4.78
C ASN A 124 -13.57 1.69 4.42
N PHE A 125 -12.49 1.18 3.81
CA PHE A 125 -12.39 -0.19 3.31
C PHE A 125 -11.35 -0.98 4.10
N SER A 126 -11.76 -2.03 4.82
CA SER A 126 -10.85 -2.77 5.71
C SER A 126 -9.83 -3.61 4.93
N SER A 127 -10.23 -4.04 3.72
CA SER A 127 -9.47 -4.92 2.85
C SER A 127 -8.76 -4.21 1.69
N PHE A 128 -9.09 -2.96 1.35
CA PHE A 128 -8.50 -2.26 0.20
C PHE A 128 -7.23 -1.47 0.61
N LYS A 129 -6.20 -2.21 1.00
CA LYS A 129 -4.93 -1.66 1.50
C LYS A 129 -3.77 -1.92 0.54
N GLY A 130 -4.08 -2.15 -0.74
CA GLY A 130 -3.10 -2.34 -1.79
C GLY A 130 -2.51 -1.05 -2.33
N LEU A 131 -1.57 -1.19 -3.27
CA LEU A 131 -0.85 -0.07 -3.86
C LEU A 131 -1.77 0.90 -4.60
N VAL A 132 -2.77 0.39 -5.33
CA VAL A 132 -3.70 1.23 -6.10
C VAL A 132 -4.57 2.08 -5.15
N PRO A 133 -5.32 1.50 -4.19
CA PRO A 133 -5.97 2.29 -3.15
C PRO A 133 -5.04 3.23 -2.37
N GLY A 134 -3.81 2.78 -2.07
CA GLY A 134 -2.80 3.57 -1.38
C GLY A 134 -2.42 4.86 -2.12
N THR A 135 -2.26 4.80 -3.45
CA THR A 135 -1.99 6.00 -4.25
C THR A 135 -3.15 7.00 -4.21
N MET A 136 -4.40 6.53 -4.19
CA MET A 136 -5.59 7.39 -4.05
C MET A 136 -5.68 8.03 -2.66
N GLN A 137 -5.34 7.26 -1.61
CA GLN A 137 -5.24 7.78 -0.24
C GLN A 137 -4.21 8.92 -0.15
N ASN A 138 -3.04 8.75 -0.78
CA ASN A 138 -1.96 9.73 -0.74
C ASN A 138 -2.29 11.07 -1.41
N LEU A 139 -3.25 11.12 -2.36
CA LEU A 139 -3.70 12.40 -2.94
C LEU A 139 -4.33 13.34 -1.89
N ASN A 140 -4.90 12.80 -0.80
CA ASN A 140 -5.42 13.62 0.29
C ASN A 140 -4.32 14.13 1.25
N ALA A 141 -3.16 13.47 1.29
CA ALA A 141 -2.02 13.96 2.07
C ALA A 141 -1.45 15.28 1.51
N LEU A 142 -1.84 15.66 0.29
CA LEU A 142 -1.50 16.95 -0.34
C LEU A 142 -2.48 18.08 -0.01
N ASN A 143 -3.31 17.95 1.04
CA ASN A 143 -4.11 19.07 1.52
C ASN A 143 -3.20 20.20 2.05
N PRO A 144 -3.16 21.37 1.39
CA PRO A 144 -2.23 22.45 1.75
C PRO A 144 -2.53 23.06 3.12
N MET A 145 -3.73 22.85 3.68
CA MET A 145 -4.11 23.41 4.99
C MET A 145 -3.26 22.87 6.14
N GLY A 146 -2.85 21.60 6.10
CA GLY A 146 -1.96 21.01 7.11
C GLY A 146 -0.58 21.67 7.09
N PHE A 147 -0.05 21.96 5.90
CA PHE A 147 1.21 22.68 5.73
C PHE A 147 1.10 24.12 6.24
N ILE A 148 0.03 24.85 5.89
CA ILE A 148 -0.20 26.22 6.37
C ILE A 148 -0.30 26.27 7.90
N ALA A 149 -1.03 25.32 8.50
CA ALA A 149 -1.18 25.25 9.94
C ALA A 149 0.14 24.90 10.65
N ALA A 150 1.01 24.09 10.02
CA ALA A 150 2.34 23.78 10.54
C ALA A 150 3.28 25.00 10.58
N PHE A 151 3.15 25.95 9.63
CA PHE A 151 3.88 27.22 9.67
C PHE A 151 3.32 28.20 10.71
N GLY A 152 2.00 28.15 10.97
CA GLY A 152 1.35 29.00 11.97
C GLY A 152 1.50 28.54 13.43
N ALA A 153 1.96 27.31 13.68
CA ALA A 153 2.00 26.69 15.01
C ALA A 153 3.11 27.22 15.96
N GLY A 154 3.89 28.22 15.54
CA GLY A 154 5.00 28.79 16.29
C GLY A 154 6.26 27.89 16.30
N SER A 155 7.37 28.39 16.86
CA SER A 155 8.66 27.68 16.84
C SER A 155 8.73 26.45 17.77
N GLN A 156 7.84 26.37 18.77
CA GLN A 156 7.77 25.30 19.76
C GLN A 156 6.31 24.93 20.08
N PRO A 157 5.60 24.23 19.19
CA PRO A 157 4.23 23.81 19.44
C PRO A 157 4.15 22.85 20.64
N ALA A 158 2.96 22.74 21.24
CA ALA A 158 2.69 21.72 22.24
C ALA A 158 2.81 20.31 21.64
N CYS A 159 3.41 19.38 22.37
CA CYS A 159 3.57 17.98 21.95
C CYS A 159 3.42 17.01 23.11
N ARG A 160 3.31 15.73 22.77
CA ARG A 160 3.23 14.64 23.75
C ARG A 160 4.01 13.41 23.27
N SER A 161 4.35 12.54 24.20
CA SER A 161 4.88 11.23 23.86
C SER A 161 3.82 10.39 23.14
N LEU A 162 4.22 9.80 22.04
CA LEU A 162 3.37 9.00 21.17
C LEU A 162 4.07 7.67 20.87
N THR A 163 3.41 6.58 21.26
CA THR A 163 3.89 5.22 21.02
C THR A 163 3.16 4.58 19.84
N MET A 164 3.85 4.39 18.72
CA MET A 164 3.27 3.82 17.49
C MET A 164 4.04 2.59 17.01
N GLU A 165 3.37 1.78 16.19
CA GLU A 165 4.03 0.70 15.44
C GLU A 165 4.98 1.29 14.40
N THR A 166 6.22 0.82 14.37
CA THR A 166 7.16 1.10 13.27
C THR A 166 7.38 -0.18 12.45
N VAL A 167 7.58 -0.01 11.14
CA VAL A 167 7.82 -1.09 10.18
C VAL A 167 9.01 -0.67 9.34
N ASP A 168 10.08 -1.46 9.37
CA ASP A 168 11.28 -1.16 8.58
C ASP A 168 11.20 -1.71 7.14
N ASN A 169 12.27 -1.50 6.36
CA ASN A 169 12.35 -1.95 4.97
C ASN A 169 12.46 -3.47 4.81
N ASN A 170 12.66 -4.19 5.91
CA ASN A 170 12.66 -5.65 6.00
C ASN A 170 11.33 -6.20 6.55
N ASP A 171 10.32 -5.33 6.67
CA ASP A 171 9.00 -5.65 7.23
C ASP A 171 9.02 -6.04 8.71
N ALA A 172 10.13 -5.77 9.42
CA ALA A 172 10.22 -6.02 10.84
C ALA A 172 9.40 -4.97 11.60
N ARG A 173 8.54 -5.44 12.50
CA ARG A 173 7.57 -4.62 13.23
C ARG A 173 8.07 -4.39 14.65
N ARG A 174 8.05 -3.13 15.08
CA ARG A 174 8.44 -2.72 16.43
C ARG A 174 7.45 -1.68 16.94
N ARG A 175 7.61 -1.29 18.21
CA ARG A 175 6.93 -0.12 18.76
C ARG A 175 7.99 0.88 19.21
N GLU A 176 7.79 2.13 18.84
CA GLU A 176 8.67 3.23 19.24
C GLU A 176 7.87 4.35 19.86
N THR A 177 8.50 5.05 20.81
CA THR A 177 7.93 6.21 21.50
C THR A 177 8.74 7.45 21.16
N ARG A 178 8.08 8.47 20.60
CA ARG A 178 8.69 9.78 20.27
C ARG A 178 7.75 10.92 20.61
N PHE A 179 8.27 12.14 20.64
CA PHE A 179 7.46 13.34 20.87
C PHE A 179 6.94 13.89 19.54
N VAL A 180 5.62 13.94 19.39
CA VAL A 180 4.95 14.43 18.18
C VAL A 180 4.04 15.60 18.55
N ALA A 181 4.05 16.65 17.73
CA ALA A 181 3.25 17.84 18.01
C ALA A 181 1.75 17.53 17.96
N ASP A 182 0.99 18.18 18.83
CA ASP A 182 -0.46 17.96 18.93
C ASP A 182 -1.16 18.31 17.62
N ILE A 183 -0.64 19.27 16.86
CA ILE A 183 -1.15 19.62 15.54
C ILE A 183 -0.98 18.48 14.53
N ASP A 184 0.19 17.83 14.51
CA ASP A 184 0.45 16.69 13.62
C ASP A 184 -0.43 15.50 14.02
N ILE A 185 -0.56 15.23 15.33
CA ILE A 185 -1.42 14.16 15.85
C ILE A 185 -2.89 14.39 15.47
N LYS A 186 -3.38 15.63 15.45
CA LYS A 186 -4.76 15.94 15.05
C LYS A 186 -5.04 15.59 13.58
N GLU A 187 -4.04 15.78 12.72
CA GLU A 187 -4.13 15.49 11.28
C GLU A 187 -3.91 14.00 10.95
N MET A 188 -3.35 13.21 11.88
CA MET A 188 -3.17 11.78 11.67
C MET A 188 -4.51 11.06 11.44
N ASP A 189 -4.53 10.21 10.41
CA ASP A 189 -5.68 9.36 10.06
C ASP A 189 -6.16 8.56 11.29
N PRO A 190 -7.46 8.65 11.67
CA PRO A 190 -8.06 7.84 12.74
C PRO A 190 -7.82 6.33 12.61
N CYS A 191 -7.60 5.81 11.40
CA CYS A 191 -7.34 4.40 11.13
C CYS A 191 -5.93 3.94 11.50
N TYR A 192 -5.00 4.86 11.82
CA TYR A 192 -3.67 4.51 12.31
C TYR A 192 -3.67 4.05 13.77
N TRP A 193 -4.75 4.34 14.50
CA TRP A 193 -4.91 4.03 15.90
C TRP A 193 -5.58 2.65 16.05
N GLY A 194 -4.98 1.75 16.85
CA GLY A 194 -5.34 0.32 16.97
C GLY A 194 -6.77 0.01 17.45
N ASN A 195 -6.94 -0.81 18.50
CA ASN A 195 -8.25 -1.36 18.92
C ASN A 195 -9.34 -0.33 19.29
N GLY A 196 -9.03 0.97 19.33
CA GLY A 196 -10.01 2.04 19.51
C GLY A 196 -10.37 2.79 18.22
N ARG A 197 -9.59 2.64 17.14
CA ARG A 197 -9.80 3.30 15.85
C ARG A 197 -10.19 4.76 15.99
N LYS A 198 -9.60 5.46 16.96
CA LYS A 198 -10.01 6.79 17.39
C LYS A 198 -8.78 7.64 17.60
N ASN A 199 -8.74 8.79 16.94
CA ASN A 199 -7.70 9.78 17.15
C ASN A 199 -7.82 10.33 18.58
N PRO A 200 -6.75 10.30 19.39
CA PRO A 200 -6.81 10.65 20.81
C PRO A 200 -7.04 12.15 21.05
N LEU A 201 -6.78 13.02 20.07
CA LEU A 201 -6.94 14.47 20.20
C LEU A 201 -8.24 14.99 19.63
N THR A 202 -8.61 14.52 18.44
CA THR A 202 -9.82 15.00 17.76
C THR A 202 -11.05 14.17 18.09
N GLY A 203 -10.85 12.97 18.64
CA GLY A 203 -11.93 12.02 18.91
C GLY A 203 -12.57 11.41 17.66
N ARG A 204 -12.08 11.75 16.46
CA ARG A 204 -12.57 11.19 15.18
C ARG A 204 -12.33 9.68 15.17
N ARG A 205 -13.34 8.91 14.75
CA ARG A 205 -13.28 7.44 14.62
C ARG A 205 -13.03 7.03 13.18
N CYS A 206 -12.25 5.97 12.97
CA CYS A 206 -12.14 5.25 11.70
C CYS A 206 -13.40 4.41 11.52
N ARG A 207 -14.12 4.62 10.40
CA ARG A 207 -15.32 3.85 10.03
C ARG A 207 -14.92 2.89 8.93
N GLU A 208 -15.13 1.58 9.05
CA GLU A 208 -14.89 0.60 7.97
C GLU A 208 -16.24 0.01 7.50
N SER A 209 -16.37 -0.36 6.22
CA SER A 209 -17.66 -0.77 5.62
C SER A 209 -17.60 -1.94 4.65
N PHE A 210 -16.45 -2.24 4.05
CA PHE A 210 -16.31 -3.40 3.18
C PHE A 210 -15.28 -4.35 3.75
N VAL A 211 -15.77 -5.50 4.22
CA VAL A 211 -14.99 -6.69 4.53
C VAL A 211 -15.00 -7.57 3.27
N GLU A 212 -13.84 -8.09 2.91
CA GLU A 212 -13.63 -8.97 1.76
C GLU A 212 -14.73 -10.04 1.60
N THR A 213 -15.32 -10.13 0.39
CA THR A 213 -15.91 -11.39 -0.05
C THR A 213 -14.74 -12.27 -0.43
N ARG A 214 -14.44 -13.29 0.40
CA ARG A 214 -13.35 -14.25 0.15
C ARG A 214 -13.61 -14.86 -1.24
N TYR A 215 -12.84 -14.45 -2.25
CA TYR A 215 -12.94 -14.99 -3.60
C TYR A 215 -12.30 -16.37 -3.55
N ASP A 216 -13.11 -17.39 -3.29
CA ASP A 216 -12.64 -18.77 -3.33
C ASP A 216 -12.19 -19.06 -4.77
N ASN A 217 -10.96 -19.54 -4.93
CA ASN A 217 -10.41 -19.88 -6.25
C ASN A 217 -11.19 -21.04 -6.90
N ASP A 218 -12.01 -21.73 -6.12
CA ASP A 218 -13.02 -22.66 -6.57
C ASP A 218 -14.34 -21.91 -6.66
N THR A 219 -14.52 -21.07 -7.69
CA THR A 219 -15.88 -20.70 -8.08
C THR A 219 -16.45 -21.93 -8.79
N PRO A 220 -17.31 -22.74 -8.15
CA PRO A 220 -17.93 -23.85 -8.85
C PRO A 220 -18.70 -23.25 -10.04
N LEU A 221 -18.61 -23.91 -11.19
CA LEU A 221 -19.43 -23.57 -12.34
C LEU A 221 -20.87 -23.33 -11.86
N PRO A 222 -21.51 -22.22 -12.27
CA PRO A 222 -22.88 -21.93 -11.86
C PRO A 222 -23.73 -23.18 -12.07
N ARG A 223 -24.34 -23.72 -11.02
CA ARG A 223 -25.14 -24.96 -11.09
C ARG A 223 -26.44 -24.80 -11.89
N ASN A 224 -26.66 -23.63 -12.48
CA ASN A 224 -27.80 -23.34 -13.33
C ASN A 224 -27.57 -23.91 -14.74
N MET A 225 -28.43 -24.85 -15.13
CA MET A 225 -28.42 -25.53 -16.42
C MET A 225 -28.37 -24.56 -17.61
N TRP A 226 -29.12 -23.46 -17.57
CA TRP A 226 -29.18 -22.50 -18.68
C TRP A 226 -27.87 -21.74 -18.88
N ILE A 227 -27.18 -21.42 -17.77
CA ILE A 227 -25.87 -20.77 -17.83
C ILE A 227 -24.81 -21.74 -18.38
N GLN A 228 -24.87 -23.01 -17.98
CA GLN A 228 -23.95 -24.02 -18.49
C GLN A 228 -24.16 -24.26 -19.99
N VAL A 229 -25.41 -24.37 -20.45
CA VAL A 229 -25.74 -24.50 -21.88
C VAL A 229 -25.23 -23.29 -22.67
N TYR A 230 -25.44 -22.07 -22.16
CA TYR A 230 -24.92 -20.85 -22.78
C TYR A 230 -23.39 -20.89 -22.92
N LEU A 231 -22.67 -21.26 -21.85
CA LEU A 231 -21.20 -21.35 -21.87
C LEU A 231 -20.69 -22.42 -22.84
N VAL A 232 -21.38 -23.56 -22.94
CA VAL A 232 -21.03 -24.63 -23.90
C VAL A 232 -21.21 -24.16 -25.34
N LEU A 233 -22.34 -23.51 -25.65
CA LEU A 233 -22.60 -22.98 -26.99
C LEU A 233 -21.57 -21.91 -27.38
N LEU A 234 -21.18 -21.05 -26.44
CA LEU A 234 -20.17 -20.02 -26.65
C LEU A 234 -18.79 -20.66 -26.94
N ALA A 235 -18.42 -21.69 -26.17
CA ALA A 235 -17.17 -22.43 -26.39
C ALA A 235 -17.15 -23.13 -27.75
N LEU A 236 -18.25 -23.79 -28.15
CA LEU A 236 -18.39 -24.40 -29.47
C LEU A 236 -18.30 -23.36 -30.60
N GLY A 237 -18.90 -22.19 -30.40
CA GLY A 237 -18.80 -21.06 -31.33
C GLY A 237 -17.36 -20.60 -31.53
N VAL A 238 -16.61 -20.44 -30.44
CA VAL A 238 -15.18 -20.07 -30.49
C VAL A 238 -14.35 -21.15 -31.19
N ILE A 239 -14.57 -22.42 -30.87
CA ILE A 239 -13.87 -23.54 -31.52
C ILE A 239 -14.16 -23.57 -33.02
N TYR A 240 -15.43 -23.40 -33.42
CA TYR A 240 -15.83 -23.33 -34.82
C TYR A 240 -15.17 -22.16 -35.55
N PHE A 241 -15.10 -21.00 -34.90
CA PHE A 241 -14.46 -19.81 -35.46
C PHE A 241 -12.95 -20.05 -35.69
N ILE A 242 -12.27 -20.65 -34.73
CA ILE A 242 -10.85 -21.04 -34.84
C ILE A 242 -10.68 -22.07 -35.96
N TYR A 243 -11.52 -23.11 -36.01
CA TYR A 243 -11.50 -24.12 -37.08
C TYR A 243 -11.64 -23.52 -38.48
N LYS A 244 -12.57 -22.58 -38.66
CA LYS A 244 -12.75 -21.87 -39.94
C LYS A 244 -11.54 -21.01 -40.31
N ILE A 245 -10.93 -20.33 -39.34
CA ILE A 245 -9.71 -19.55 -39.56
C ILE A 245 -8.55 -20.46 -39.98
N LEU A 246 -8.38 -21.61 -39.33
CA LEU A 246 -7.32 -22.57 -39.65
C LEU A 246 -7.48 -23.18 -41.05
N ILE A 247 -8.70 -23.58 -41.44
CA ILE A 247 -8.96 -24.10 -42.79
C ILE A 247 -8.79 -23.03 -43.86
N LYS A 248 -9.22 -21.79 -43.59
CA LYS A 248 -9.03 -20.68 -44.52
C LYS A 248 -7.54 -20.39 -44.74
N LYS A 249 -6.70 -20.58 -43.72
CA LYS A 249 -5.25 -20.41 -43.80
C LYS A 249 -4.55 -21.59 -44.49
N ALA A 250 -5.07 -22.82 -44.38
CA ALA A 250 -4.53 -24.01 -45.04
C ALA A 250 -4.89 -24.14 -46.53
N ARG A 251 -5.87 -23.36 -47.02
CA ARG A 251 -6.25 -23.27 -48.44
C ARG A 251 -5.53 -22.14 -49.21
N LYS A 252 -4.55 -21.50 -48.58
CA LYS A 252 -3.62 -20.56 -49.20
C LYS A 252 -2.23 -21.17 -49.18
#